data_AF-H0S8D8-F1
#
_entry.id   AF-H0S8D8-F1
#
_cell.length_a   1.000
_cell.length_b   1.000
_cell.length_c   1.000
_cell.angle_alpha   90.00
_cell.angle_beta   90.00
_cell.angle_gamma   90.00
#
_symmetry.space_group_name_H-M   'P 1'
#
loop_
_entity.id
_entity.type
_entity.pdbx_description
1 polymer ?
#
loop_
_entity_poly.entity_id
_entity_poly.type
_entity_poly.pdbx_seq_one_letter_code
_entity_poly.pdbx_strand_id
1 'polypeptide(L)' 'MSRRPARFTQGEMARAIRAAKAAGASSIRIRPDGTIIVDLVRYKEEQDIDETVEREEHFVL' A
#
# COMPACT_ATOMS: atom_id res chain seq x y z
N MET A 1 -12.52 -3.31 -25.67
CA MET A 1 -11.50 -3.63 -24.65
C MET A 1 -12.09 -4.59 -23.62
N SER A 2 -11.77 -5.88 -23.67
CA SER A 2 -12.13 -6.78 -22.54
C SER A 2 -10.90 -6.94 -21.65
N ARG A 3 -10.72 -6.02 -20.70
CA ARG A 3 -9.76 -6.26 -19.62
C ARG A 3 -10.35 -7.31 -18.69
N ARG A 4 -9.50 -8.22 -18.18
CA ARG A 4 -9.93 -9.15 -17.12
C ARG A 4 -10.42 -8.32 -15.92
N PRO A 5 -11.51 -8.75 -15.25
CA PRO A 5 -11.94 -8.09 -14.02
C PRO A 5 -10.79 -7.97 -13.02
N ALA A 6 -10.78 -6.88 -12.27
CA ALA A 6 -9.83 -6.71 -11.18
C ALA A 6 -10.02 -7.86 -10.16
N ARG A 7 -8.91 -8.39 -9.63
CA ARG A 7 -8.94 -9.47 -8.64
C ARG A 7 -9.41 -8.99 -7.26
N PHE A 8 -9.36 -7.69 -7.02
CA PHE A 8 -9.83 -7.01 -5.82
C PHE A 8 -10.28 -5.59 -6.18
N THR A 9 -11.03 -5.00 -5.27
CA THR A 9 -11.56 -3.64 -5.36
C THR A 9 -10.72 -2.66 -4.57
N GLN A 10 -10.86 -1.36 -4.86
CA GLN A 10 -10.24 -0.31 -4.05
C GLN A 10 -10.75 -0.32 -2.59
N GLY A 11 -12.02 -0.70 -2.37
CA GLY A 11 -12.60 -0.78 -1.03
C GLY A 11 -11.99 -1.89 -0.16
N GLU A 12 -11.69 -3.05 -0.76
CA GLU A 12 -10.97 -4.13 -0.08
C GLU A 12 -9.54 -3.72 0.28
N MET A 13 -8.85 -3.04 -0.63
CA MET A 13 -7.51 -2.52 -0.37
C MET A 13 -7.52 -1.49 0.78
N ALA A 14 -8.46 -0.55 0.78
CA ALA A 14 -8.60 0.44 1.84
C ALA A 14 -8.87 -0.23 3.21
N ARG A 15 -9.66 -1.31 3.23
CA ARG A 15 -9.93 -2.09 4.45
C ARG A 15 -8.68 -2.79 4.97
N ALA A 16 -7.90 -3.41 4.08
CA ALA A 16 -6.65 -4.07 4.46
C ALA A 16 -5.62 -3.08 5.04
N ILE A 17 -5.48 -1.90 4.44
CA ILE A 17 -4.60 -0.83 4.96
C ILE A 17 -5.00 -0.42 6.37
N ARG A 18 -6.31 -0.23 6.62
CA ARG A 18 -6.79 0.14 7.96
C ARG A 18 -6.50 -0.96 8.99
N ALA A 19 -6.75 -2.22 8.63
CA ALA A 19 -6.45 -3.35 9.49
C ALA A 19 -4.94 -3.45 9.80
N ALA A 20 -4.09 -3.28 8.77
CA ALA A 20 -2.63 -3.27 8.92
C ALA A 20 -2.17 -2.17 9.88
N LYS A 21 -2.65 -0.92 9.70
CA LYS A 21 -2.35 0.20 10.60
C LYS A 21 -2.79 -0.08 12.04
N ALA A 22 -4.01 -0.58 12.24
CA ALA A 22 -4.53 -0.90 13.56
C ALA A 22 -3.74 -2.02 14.25
N ALA A 23 -3.19 -2.96 13.47
CA ALA A 23 -2.37 -4.05 13.98
C ALA A 23 -0.89 -3.68 14.16
N GLY A 24 -0.47 -2.46 13.80
CA GLY A 24 0.93 -2.05 13.83
C GLY A 24 1.80 -2.78 12.80
N ALA A 25 1.20 -3.25 11.71
CA ALA A 25 1.90 -3.88 10.60
C ALA A 25 2.74 -2.86 9.83
N SER A 26 3.89 -3.30 9.33
CA SER A 26 4.79 -2.47 8.55
C SER A 26 4.44 -2.40 7.07
N SER A 27 3.90 -3.50 6.54
CA SER A 27 3.71 -3.67 5.11
C SER A 27 2.55 -4.60 4.80
N ILE A 28 2.09 -4.51 3.56
CA ILE A 28 1.10 -5.40 2.96
C ILE A 28 1.69 -5.93 1.66
N ARG A 29 1.51 -7.23 1.40
CA ARG A 29 1.85 -7.86 0.12
C ARG A 29 0.59 -8.29 -0.61
N ILE A 30 0.60 -8.14 -1.93
CA ILE A 30 -0.46 -8.61 -2.82
C ILE A 30 0.13 -9.73 -3.68
N ARG A 31 -0.46 -10.92 -3.60
CA ARG A 31 -0.10 -12.02 -4.48
C ARG A 31 -0.75 -11.83 -5.86
N PRO A 32 -0.17 -12.42 -6.92
CA PRO A 32 -0.80 -12.38 -8.23
C PRO A 32 -2.25 -12.84 -8.19
N ASP A 33 -2.59 -13.88 -7.43
CA ASP A 33 -3.95 -14.41 -7.30
C ASP A 33 -4.99 -13.46 -6.67
N GLY A 34 -4.56 -12.32 -6.11
CA GLY A 34 -5.43 -11.35 -5.44
C GLY A 34 -5.44 -11.46 -3.91
N THR A 35 -4.69 -12.42 -3.34
CA THR A 35 -4.56 -12.56 -1.89
C THR A 35 -3.82 -11.36 -1.31
N ILE A 36 -4.42 -10.72 -0.30
CA ILE A 36 -3.82 -9.62 0.45
C ILE A 36 -3.28 -10.17 1.77
N ILE A 37 -1.98 -9.99 2.01
CA ILE A 37 -1.28 -10.47 3.20
C ILE A 37 -0.81 -9.26 4.01
N VAL A 38 -1.19 -9.19 5.28
CA VAL A 38 -0.71 -8.17 6.23
C VAL A 38 0.47 -8.72 6.99
N ASP A 39 1.65 -8.14 6.79
CA ASP A 39 2.87 -8.58 7.46
C ASP A 39 3.00 -7.83 8.81
N LEU A 40 2.68 -8.54 9.90
CA LEU A 40 2.69 -8.00 11.27
C LEU A 40 4.10 -7.74 11.84
N VAL A 41 5.15 -7.86 11.02
CA VAL A 41 6.51 -7.58 11.46
C VAL A 41 6.60 -6.10 11.77
N ARG A 42 6.82 -5.74 13.04
CA ARG A 42 7.06 -4.35 13.43
C ARG A 42 8.24 -3.81 12.61
N TYR A 43 8.01 -2.75 11.85
CA TYR A 43 9.12 -1.95 11.34
C TYR A 43 9.79 -1.30 12.56
N LYS A 44 11.10 -1.51 12.72
CA LYS A 44 11.90 -0.51 13.44
C LYS A 44 11.87 0.73 12.57
N GLU A 45 11.67 1.89 13.17
CA GLU A 45 11.68 3.19 12.50
C GLU A 45 13.07 3.54 11.97
N GLU A 46 13.57 2.81 10.99
CA GLU A 46 14.64 3.26 10.12
C GLU A 46 13.95 3.62 8.81
N GLN A 47 13.53 4.88 8.75
CA GLN A 47 12.96 5.48 7.55
C GLN A 47 14.05 5.57 6.50
N ASP A 48 14.12 4.59 5.59
CA ASP A 48 14.52 4.89 4.21
C ASP A 48 13.35 5.70 3.61
N ILE A 49 13.38 7.01 3.86
CA ILE A 49 12.75 7.95 2.95
C ILE A 49 13.41 7.70 1.59
N ASP A 50 12.64 7.18 0.65
CA ASP A 50 13.11 7.06 -0.73
C ASP A 50 13.44 8.48 -1.24
N GLU A 51 14.73 8.78 -1.30
CA GLU A 51 15.30 10.05 -1.74
C GLU A 51 14.96 10.38 -3.20
N THR A 52 14.24 9.51 -3.92
CA THR A 52 13.88 9.66 -5.34
C THR A 52 12.46 10.12 -5.65
N VAL A 53 11.64 10.46 -4.64
CA VAL A 53 10.38 11.18 -4.92
C VAL A 53 10.70 12.66 -5.13
N GLU A 54 11.11 13.02 -6.35
CA GLU A 54 11.12 14.39 -6.84
C GLU A 54 9.75 15.02 -6.52
N ARG A 55 9.72 15.95 -5.55
CA ARG A 55 8.55 16.78 -5.27
C ARG A 55 8.25 17.55 -6.55
N GLU A 56 7.22 17.14 -7.29
CA GLU A 56 6.71 17.97 -8.39
C GLU A 56 6.45 19.38 -7.84
N GLU A 57 7.20 20.33 -8.41
CA GLU A 57 7.30 21.69 -7.94
C GLU A 57 5.93 22.40 -7.94
N HIS A 58 5.73 23.17 -6.87
CA HIS A 58 4.91 24.39 -6.81
C HIS A 58 3.99 24.67 -8.02
N PHE A 59 2.70 24.41 -7.86
CA PHE A 59 1.68 25.18 -8.57
C PHE A 59 1.07 26.20 -7.62
N VAL A 60 1.56 27.44 -7.70
CA VAL A 60 0.93 28.62 -7.13
C VAL A 60 0.06 29.24 -8.23
N LEU A 61 -1.23 29.45 -7.95
CA LEU A 61 -2.09 30.39 -8.68
C LEU A 61 -2.37 31.58 -7.76
#